data_AF-A0A9X4AER9-F1
#
_entry.id   AF-A0A9X4AER9-F1
#
_cell.length_a   1.000
_cell.length_b   1.000
_cell.length_c   1.000
_cell.angle_alpha   90.00
_cell.angle_beta   90.00
_cell.angle_gamma   90.00
#
_symmetry.space_group_name_H-M   'P 1'
#
loop_
_entity.id
_entity.type
_entity.pdbx_description
1 polymer ?
#
loop_
_entity_poly.entity_id
_entity_poly.type
_entity_poly.pdbx_seq_one_letter_code
_entity_poly.pdbx_strand_id
1 'polypeptide(L)'
;MVLGAAFSGLIDSLVSDVLLPPVGVLLAKMNFSNLFITLGDGNYTSLSAAKEAGAATINYGLFLTSFIRFIIIVFVIFMVIRQMNRWKKPGQNPVDAMTKKECPYCKMGIPSQAIRCPNCSSDLEIKTDDRVINKSDSPLRLKIK
;
A
#
# COMPACT_ATOMS: atom_id res chain seq x y z
N MET A 1 -10.19 0.67 -12.49
CA MET A 1 -9.12 1.69 -12.41
C MET A 1 -9.43 2.86 -11.47
N VAL A 2 -10.69 3.31 -11.34
CA VAL A 2 -11.05 4.52 -10.56
C VAL A 2 -10.59 4.48 -9.09
N LEU A 3 -10.80 3.36 -8.37
CA LEU A 3 -10.32 3.23 -6.99
C LEU A 3 -8.79 3.34 -6.86
N GLY A 4 -8.04 2.90 -7.87
CA GLY A 4 -6.58 2.98 -7.87
C GLY A 4 -6.09 4.43 -7.99
N ALA A 5 -6.68 5.21 -8.91
CA ALA A 5 -6.32 6.61 -9.12
C ALA A 5 -6.72 7.51 -7.93
N ALA A 6 -7.86 7.24 -7.30
CA ALA A 6 -8.30 7.97 -6.12
C ALA A 6 -7.37 7.71 -4.91
N PHE A 7 -6.93 6.46 -4.72
CA PHE A 7 -6.03 6.09 -3.63
C PHE A 7 -4.62 6.67 -3.81
N SER A 8 -4.07 6.67 -5.03
CA SER A 8 -2.80 7.34 -5.30
C SER A 8 -2.87 8.84 -5.03
N GLY A 9 -3.99 9.50 -5.39
CA GLY A 9 -4.23 10.91 -5.08
C GLY A 9 -4.29 11.21 -3.58
N LEU A 10 -4.90 10.32 -2.78
CA LEU A 10 -4.92 10.45 -1.32
C LEU A 10 -3.53 10.37 -0.70
N ILE A 11 -2.72 9.40 -1.17
CA ILE A 11 -1.34 9.26 -0.71
C ILE A 11 -0.53 10.49 -1.10
N ASP A 12 -0.70 10.97 -2.33
CA ASP A 12 0.00 12.15 -2.82
C ASP A 12 -0.30 13.39 -1.99
N SER A 13 -1.57 13.68 -1.66
CA SER A 13 -1.94 14.82 -0.81
C SER A 13 -1.40 14.68 0.62
N LEU A 14 -1.42 13.47 1.21
CA LEU A 14 -0.83 13.25 2.53
C LEU A 14 0.68 13.54 2.51
N VAL A 15 1.39 13.11 1.46
CA VAL A 15 2.82 13.36 1.32
C VAL A 15 3.09 14.84 1.06
N SER A 16 2.37 15.46 0.12
CA SER A 16 2.62 16.85 -0.27
C SER A 16 2.24 17.85 0.80
N ASP A 17 1.16 17.60 1.53
CA ASP A 17 0.56 18.62 2.39
C ASP A 17 0.96 18.44 3.85
N VAL A 18 1.32 17.22 4.27
CA VAL A 18 1.69 16.92 5.67
C VAL A 18 3.18 16.64 5.84
N LEU A 19 3.80 15.92 4.91
CA LEU A 19 5.21 15.53 5.04
C LEU A 19 6.18 16.51 4.38
N LEU A 20 5.85 17.08 3.22
CA LEU A 20 6.74 18.03 2.55
C LEU A 20 6.96 19.34 3.33
N PRO A 21 6.05 19.92 4.11
CA PRO A 21 6.39 21.15 4.83
C PRO A 21 7.45 20.92 5.93
N PRO A 22 7.33 19.91 6.82
CA PRO A 22 8.39 19.60 7.79
C PRO A 22 9.68 19.12 7.14
N VAL A 23 9.59 18.22 6.16
CA VAL A 23 10.76 17.72 5.41
C VAL A 23 11.39 18.84 4.60
N GLY A 24 10.58 19.72 4.03
CA GLY A 24 10.97 20.87 3.23
C GLY A 24 11.65 21.95 4.06
N VAL A 25 11.28 22.15 5.33
CA VAL A 25 12.02 23.03 6.26
C VAL A 25 13.37 22.41 6.65
N LEU A 26 13.43 21.09 6.85
CA LEU A 26 14.69 20.36 7.09
C LEU A 26 15.61 20.37 5.86
N LEU A 27 15.03 20.22 4.67
CA LEU A 27 15.71 20.27 3.38
C LEU A 27 15.82 21.69 2.81
N ALA A 28 15.28 22.73 3.46
CA ALA A 28 15.30 24.12 2.98
C ALA A 28 16.73 24.66 2.80
N LYS A 29 17.70 24.01 3.45
CA LYS A 29 19.14 24.27 3.26
C LYS A 29 19.74 23.62 2.01
N MET A 30 18.99 22.78 1.30
CA MET A 30 19.41 22.06 0.09
C MET A 30 18.36 22.20 -1.01
N ASN A 31 18.40 23.32 -1.73
CA ASN A 31 17.49 23.59 -2.85
C ASN A 31 17.95 22.80 -4.10
N PHE A 32 17.71 21.49 -4.10
CA PHE A 32 18.09 20.61 -5.21
C PHE A 32 17.38 20.96 -6.51
N SER A 33 16.16 21.52 -6.45
CA SER A 33 15.41 21.92 -7.65
C SER A 33 16.07 22.99 -8.49
N ASN A 34 17.09 23.70 -8.00
CA ASN A 34 17.87 24.66 -8.79
C ASN A 34 19.24 24.14 -9.22
N LEU A 35 19.55 22.87 -8.94
CA LEU A 35 20.74 22.21 -9.45
C LEU A 35 20.46 21.67 -10.86
N PHE A 36 20.87 22.45 -11.86
CA PHE A 36 20.82 22.09 -13.27
C PHE A 36 22.16 22.40 -13.93
N ILE A 37 22.55 21.56 -14.89
CA ILE A 37 23.69 21.82 -15.77
C ILE A 37 23.12 22.22 -17.12
N THR A 38 23.47 23.42 -17.59
CA THR A 38 23.18 23.88 -18.95
C THR A 38 24.18 23.24 -19.91
N LEU A 39 23.71 22.75 -21.06
CA LEU A 39 24.56 22.17 -22.11
C LEU A 39 24.94 23.22 -23.19
N GLY A 40 24.71 24.50 -22.93
CA GLY A 40 25.02 25.60 -23.84
C GLY A 40 25.51 26.86 -23.12
N ASP A 41 25.95 27.86 -23.89
CA ASP A 41 26.49 29.13 -23.40
C ASP A 41 25.38 30.00 -22.79
N GLY A 42 25.20 29.91 -21.48
CA GLY A 42 24.29 30.75 -20.73
C GLY A 42 24.25 30.38 -19.25
N ASN A 43 24.72 31.29 -18.40
CA ASN A 43 24.54 31.16 -16.95
C ASN A 43 23.16 31.71 -16.59
N TYR A 44 22.21 30.83 -16.33
CA TYR A 44 20.86 31.21 -15.91
C TYR A 44 20.76 31.11 -14.38
N THR A 45 20.13 32.10 -13.76
CA THR A 45 19.98 32.20 -12.30
C THR A 45 18.90 31.26 -11.74
N SER A 46 18.04 30.69 -12.59
CA SER A 46 17.02 29.73 -12.17
C SER A 46 16.63 28.75 -13.29
N LEU A 47 16.14 27.58 -12.87
CA LEU A 47 15.70 26.52 -13.79
C LEU A 47 14.48 26.96 -14.62
N SER A 48 13.66 27.89 -14.10
CA SER A 48 12.54 28.51 -14.83
C SER A 48 13.03 29.36 -16.00
N ALA A 49 14.02 30.23 -15.76
CA ALA A 49 14.58 31.11 -16.78
C ALA A 49 15.32 30.33 -17.88
N ALA A 50 16.02 29.24 -17.52
CA ALA A 50 16.71 28.38 -18.50
C ALA A 50 15.73 27.60 -19.40
N LYS A 51 14.58 27.16 -18.85
CA LYS A 51 13.51 26.51 -19.62
C LYS A 51 12.80 27.46 -20.56
N GLU A 52 12.53 28.69 -20.12
CA GLU A 52 11.92 29.74 -20.94
C GLU A 52 12.85 30.20 -22.07
N ALA A 53 14.16 30.20 -21.84
CA ALA A 53 15.17 30.50 -22.86
C ALA A 53 15.42 29.35 -23.86
N GLY A 54 14.72 28.21 -23.73
CA GLY A 54 14.88 27.06 -24.62
C GLY A 54 16.25 26.36 -24.51
N ALA A 55 17.01 26.63 -23.45
CA ALA A 55 18.33 26.02 -23.25
C ALA A 55 18.18 24.55 -22.83
N ALA A 56 18.92 23.66 -23.50
CA ALA A 56 19.01 22.26 -23.11
C ALA A 56 19.67 22.16 -21.73
N THR A 57 18.88 21.77 -20.71
CA THR A 57 19.32 21.65 -19.31
C THR A 57 19.17 20.21 -18.82
N ILE A 58 20.24 19.66 -18.26
CA ILE A 58 20.17 18.43 -17.47
C ILE A 58 19.79 18.82 -16.03
N ASN A 59 18.53 18.57 -15.70
CA ASN A 59 17.90 18.94 -14.43
C ASN A 59 17.97 17.78 -13.43
N TYR A 60 19.17 17.44 -12.97
CA TYR A 60 19.38 16.35 -11.99
C TYR A 60 18.75 16.67 -10.63
N GLY A 61 18.57 17.96 -10.33
CA GLY A 61 17.78 18.43 -9.21
C GLY A 61 16.35 17.89 -9.13
N LEU A 62 15.63 17.94 -10.27
CA LEU A 62 14.24 17.45 -10.35
C LEU A 62 14.17 15.93 -10.21
N PHE A 63 15.16 15.22 -10.72
CA PHE A 63 15.27 13.77 -10.56
C PHE A 63 15.42 13.40 -9.08
N LEU A 64 16.32 14.08 -8.36
CA LEU A 64 16.54 13.81 -6.94
C LEU A 64 15.30 14.15 -6.10
N THR A 65 14.61 15.25 -6.38
CA THR A 65 13.33 15.60 -5.74
C THR A 65 12.27 14.51 -5.97
N SER A 66 12.18 13.98 -7.20
CA SER A 66 11.24 12.92 -7.55
C SER A 66 11.59 11.60 -6.87
N PHE A 67 12.88 11.29 -6.76
CA PHE A 67 13.40 10.12 -6.06
C PHE A 67 13.11 10.16 -4.55
N ILE A 68 13.35 11.31 -3.91
CA ILE A 68 13.03 11.52 -2.49
C ILE A 68 11.52 11.35 -2.27
N ARG A 69 10.69 11.92 -3.14
CA ARG A 69 9.23 11.74 -3.09
C ARG A 69 8.82 10.26 -3.18
N PHE A 70 9.45 9.50 -4.07
CA PHE A 70 9.20 8.07 -4.19
C PHE A 70 9.51 7.31 -2.89
N ILE A 71 10.65 7.59 -2.25
CA ILE A 71 11.01 6.97 -0.97
C ILE A 71 9.99 7.33 0.12
N ILE A 72 9.54 8.59 0.18
CA ILE A 72 8.54 9.02 1.16
C ILE A 72 7.21 8.25 0.97
N ILE A 73 6.74 8.11 -0.27
CA ILE A 73 5.51 7.36 -0.57
C ILE A 73 5.61 5.91 -0.11
N VAL A 74 6.73 5.23 -0.41
CA VAL A 74 6.95 3.84 0.02
C VAL A 74 6.99 3.74 1.55
N PHE A 75 7.63 4.69 2.23
CA PHE A 75 7.67 4.75 3.70
C PHE A 75 6.28 4.93 4.31
N VAL A 76 5.44 5.78 3.74
CA VAL A 76 4.06 6.00 4.20
C VAL A 76 3.22 4.74 4.02
N ILE A 77 3.28 4.10 2.84
CA ILE A 77 2.55 2.85 2.59
C ILE A 77 2.96 1.78 3.60
N PHE A 78 4.26 1.65 3.87
CA PHE A 78 4.77 0.73 4.88
C PHE A 78 4.20 1.04 6.27
N MET A 79 4.17 2.31 6.67
CA MET A 79 3.63 2.71 7.97
C MET A 79 2.13 2.42 8.09
N VAL A 80 1.35 2.68 7.02
CA VAL A 80 -0.09 2.38 6.97
C VAL A 80 -0.33 0.88 7.09
N ILE A 81 0.38 0.05 6.32
CA ILE A 81 0.26 -1.41 6.39
C ILE A 81 0.61 -1.91 7.79
N ARG A 82 1.69 -1.40 8.39
CA ARG A 82 2.09 -1.75 9.75
C ARG A 82 1.04 -1.36 10.79
N GLN A 83 0.45 -0.19 10.66
CA GLN A 83 -0.60 0.29 11.55
C GLN A 83 -1.87 -0.55 11.42
N MET A 84 -2.28 -0.85 10.19
CA MET A 84 -3.40 -1.74 9.92
C MET A 84 -3.13 -3.13 10.49
N ASN A 85 -1.92 -3.67 10.32
CA ASN A 85 -1.57 -4.98 10.87
C ASN A 85 -1.54 -4.98 12.41
N ARG A 86 -1.23 -3.85 13.04
CA ARG A 86 -1.29 -3.68 14.50
C ARG A 86 -2.72 -3.62 15.03
N TRP A 87 -3.65 -3.09 14.24
CA TRP A 87 -5.06 -2.93 14.64
C TRP A 87 -5.97 -4.09 14.22
N LYS A 88 -5.53 -4.92 13.28
CA LYS A 88 -6.22 -6.14 12.92
C LYS A 88 -6.10 -7.16 14.05
N LYS A 89 -7.24 -7.60 14.58
CA LYS A 89 -7.33 -8.85 15.36
C LYS A 89 -6.92 -10.01 14.43
N PRO A 90 -6.17 -11.02 14.90
CA PRO A 90 -5.83 -12.16 14.08
C PRO A 90 -7.13 -12.81 13.57
N GLY A 91 -7.33 -12.84 12.24
CA GLY A 91 -8.48 -13.46 11.58
C GLY A 91 -9.45 -12.54 10.81
N GLN A 92 -9.25 -11.21 10.76
CA GLN A 92 -10.07 -10.31 9.94
C GLN A 92 -9.26 -9.63 8.83
N ASN A 93 -8.94 -10.37 7.77
CA ASN A 93 -8.59 -9.75 6.49
C ASN A 93 -9.85 -9.72 5.60
N PRO A 94 -10.37 -8.54 5.24
CA PRO A 94 -11.49 -8.45 4.29
C PRO A 94 -11.15 -9.02 2.91
N VAL A 95 -9.86 -9.23 2.62
CA VAL A 95 -9.37 -9.87 1.40
C VAL A 95 -9.66 -11.38 1.38
N ASP A 96 -9.71 -12.04 2.54
CA ASP A 96 -9.96 -13.48 2.64
C ASP A 96 -11.40 -13.85 2.27
N ALA A 97 -12.34 -12.89 2.39
CA ALA A 97 -13.73 -13.06 1.99
C ALA A 97 -13.90 -13.15 0.46
N MET A 98 -12.91 -12.74 -0.32
CA MET A 98 -12.99 -12.67 -1.78
C MET A 98 -12.22 -13.81 -2.48
N THR A 99 -11.44 -14.59 -1.73
CA THR A 99 -10.70 -15.73 -2.27
C THR A 99 -11.63 -16.94 -2.40
N LYS A 100 -11.74 -17.50 -3.61
CA LYS A 100 -12.46 -18.76 -3.85
C LYS A 100 -11.49 -19.92 -3.58
N LYS A 101 -11.85 -20.86 -2.70
CA LYS A 101 -11.12 -22.12 -2.52
C LYS A 101 -11.68 -23.15 -3.50
N GLU A 102 -10.86 -24.08 -3.98
CA GLU A 102 -11.34 -25.19 -4.79
C GLU A 102 -11.90 -26.30 -3.90
N CYS A 103 -13.08 -26.81 -4.23
CA CYS A 103 -13.64 -27.96 -3.54
C CYS A 103 -12.82 -29.23 -3.88
N PRO A 104 -12.32 -29.99 -2.89
CA PRO A 104 -11.52 -31.20 -3.14
C PRO A 104 -12.30 -32.32 -3.83
N TYR A 105 -13.63 -32.35 -3.66
CA TYR A 105 -14.51 -33.38 -4.21
C TYR A 105 -14.93 -33.07 -5.66
N CYS A 106 -15.50 -31.89 -5.91
CA CYS A 106 -16.07 -31.54 -7.22
C CYS A 106 -15.25 -30.57 -8.05
N LYS A 107 -14.09 -30.11 -7.55
CA LYS A 107 -13.15 -29.19 -8.22
C LYS A 107 -13.72 -27.83 -8.66
N MET A 108 -14.92 -27.47 -8.19
CA MET A 108 -15.51 -26.16 -8.46
C MET A 108 -15.05 -25.11 -7.45
N GLY A 109 -14.99 -23.86 -7.89
CA GLY A 109 -14.65 -22.71 -7.05
C GLY A 109 -15.78 -22.36 -6.09
N ILE A 110 -15.51 -22.43 -4.79
CA ILE A 110 -16.45 -22.15 -3.70
C ILE A 110 -15.92 -21.00 -2.83
N PRO A 111 -16.78 -20.27 -2.10
CA PRO A 111 -16.30 -19.22 -1.22
C PRO A 111 -15.41 -19.81 -0.10
N SER A 112 -14.36 -19.08 0.29
CA SER A 112 -13.38 -19.50 1.30
C SER A 112 -14.02 -19.95 2.62
N GLN A 113 -15.10 -19.30 3.01
CA GLN A 113 -15.82 -19.54 4.26
C GLN A 113 -16.92 -20.62 4.17
N ALA A 114 -17.08 -21.29 3.02
CA ALA A 114 -18.07 -22.36 2.87
C ALA A 114 -17.73 -23.57 3.77
N ILE A 115 -18.68 -23.94 4.63
CA ILE A 115 -18.65 -25.17 5.44
C ILE A 115 -19.19 -26.36 4.62
N ARG A 116 -20.13 -26.10 3.70
CA ARG A 116 -20.68 -27.08 2.75
C ARG A 116 -20.57 -26.59 1.32
N CYS A 117 -20.22 -27.50 0.41
CA CYS A 117 -20.18 -27.19 -1.02
C CYS A 117 -21.60 -27.11 -1.59
N PRO A 118 -22.03 -26.00 -2.23
CA PRO A 118 -23.38 -25.88 -2.81
C PRO A 118 -23.60 -26.79 -4.03
N ASN A 119 -22.53 -27.23 -4.70
CA ASN A 119 -22.64 -28.01 -5.93
C ASN A 119 -22.70 -29.52 -5.71
N CYS A 120 -21.90 -30.04 -4.76
CA CYS A 120 -21.85 -31.48 -4.47
C CYS A 120 -22.31 -31.86 -3.07
N SER A 121 -22.75 -30.89 -2.26
CA SER A 121 -23.25 -31.10 -0.88
C SER A 121 -22.26 -31.78 0.08
N SER A 122 -20.98 -31.87 -0.28
CA SER A 122 -19.94 -32.40 0.59
C SER A 122 -19.63 -31.45 1.75
N ASP A 123 -19.40 -32.04 2.92
CA ASP A 123 -18.88 -31.37 4.11
C ASP A 123 -17.39 -31.09 3.92
N LEU A 124 -17.00 -29.82 4.06
CA LEU A 124 -15.62 -29.36 3.90
C LEU A 124 -15.09 -29.00 5.27
N GLU A 125 -14.50 -29.97 5.96
CA GLU A 125 -13.84 -29.73 7.24
C GLU A 125 -12.78 -28.64 7.07
N ILE A 126 -12.99 -27.52 7.76
CA ILE A 126 -12.13 -26.35 7.69
C ILE A 126 -10.82 -26.72 8.39
N LYS A 127 -9.76 -26.99 7.61
CA LYS A 127 -8.39 -26.97 8.13
C LYS A 127 -8.03 -25.51 8.43
N THR A 128 -8.52 -25.05 9.58
CA THR A 128 -8.27 -23.71 10.11
C THR A 128 -6.78 -23.66 10.44
N ASP A 129 -6.04 -22.74 9.83
CA ASP A 129 -4.68 -22.41 10.25
C ASP A 129 -4.70 -22.11 11.77
N ASP A 130 -3.98 -22.95 12.53
CA ASP A 130 -4.06 -23.17 13.99
C ASP A 130 -3.62 -21.99 14.88
N ARG A 131 -3.82 -20.73 14.49
CA ARG A 131 -3.31 -19.57 15.25
C ARG A 131 -4.33 -18.67 15.91
N VAL A 132 -5.63 -18.99 15.92
CA VAL A 132 -6.66 -18.07 16.47
C VAL A 132 -7.57 -18.65 17.56
N ILE A 133 -7.86 -19.95 17.63
CA ILE A 133 -8.92 -20.45 18.55
C ILE A 133 -8.38 -21.46 19.55
N ASN A 134 -7.37 -21.07 20.32
CA ASN A 134 -6.94 -21.78 21.51
C ASN A 134 -7.47 -21.09 22.79
N LYS A 135 -8.76 -20.64 22.80
CA LYS A 135 -9.30 -19.92 23.97
C LYS A 135 -10.83 -19.88 24.24
N SER A 136 -11.70 -20.57 23.50
CA SER A 136 -13.16 -20.59 23.76
C SER A 136 -13.73 -21.79 23.01
N ASP A 137 -14.26 -22.88 23.55
CA ASP A 137 -14.70 -23.25 24.88
C ASP A 137 -14.59 -24.77 25.02
N SER A 138 -13.91 -25.24 26.05
CA SER A 138 -14.12 -26.55 26.65
C SER A 138 -14.28 -26.25 28.14
N PRO A 139 -15.44 -26.55 28.78
CA PRO A 139 -15.89 -27.93 28.98
C PRO A 139 -17.44 -28.09 29.03
N LEU A 140 -17.91 -29.34 29.21
CA LEU A 140 -19.27 -29.75 29.62
C LEU A 140 -20.42 -29.66 28.58
N ARG A 141 -20.72 -30.83 27.98
CA ARG A 141 -22.02 -31.52 28.12
C ARG A 141 -21.90 -32.99 27.74
N LEU A 142 -21.36 -33.76 28.69
CA LEU A 142 -21.87 -35.10 28.99
C LEU A 142 -23.24 -34.95 29.69
N LYS A 143 -24.14 -35.89 29.42
CA LYS A 143 -25.53 -36.07 29.90
C LYS A 143 -26.64 -35.39 29.09
N ILE A 144 -27.40 -36.28 28.43
CA ILE A 144 -28.87 -36.45 28.32
C ILE A 144 -29.03 -37.12 26.93
N LYS A 145 -29.28 -38.42 26.78
CA LYS A 145 -30.27 -39.28 27.41
C LYS A 145 -29.88 -40.75 27.20
#